data_AF-A0AAD5T2C2-F1
#
_entry.id   AF-A0AAD5T2C2-F1
#
_cell.length_a   1.000
_cell.length_b   1.000
_cell.length_c   1.000
_cell.angle_alpha   90.00
_cell.angle_beta   90.00
_cell.angle_gamma   90.00
#
_symmetry.space_group_name_H-M   'P 1'
#
loop_
_entity.id
_entity.type
_entity.pdbx_description
1 polymer ?
#
loop_
_entity_poly.entity_id
_entity_poly.type
_entity_poly.pdbx_seq_one_letter_code
_entity_poly.pdbx_strand_id
1 'polypeptide(L)'
;MAAATNTEWLQIYQINNIGNKTSNYAGFREILTANSAFFRPANLVINFTTDGTVNVADYISQCIAEFSDKPSILQVGTALLGSFVQYAWTGPNLNFDLDSFLPSQVQSKTIPNISIIRKLSSDGEEVYALTPNLLHFYLARLILVDNASSFSSSATAPWWKMRALFIHQRILDAPAASINDSILSAALEVEEVLKNNLGEEDPRIIGELNARFRLELGLVHHYYGRQAKGLDEFSKAQEATKLEWNITGALGKRTKFQTFDVTQLVLIAESKISGNRHDTDVGKAQNHPTLPETLALNDDTLLETIDYTDLKSKGGNLAVIDQCILLAMCINVKNSNPSDGLTTEQMKPFVSRILENPNNWMVHTMALLMRSRLEASKSRTAERSVLQLQALVDQMAAEHDSTPSERLNYIYSLGIPSKWELEVCVNLVSVPAFQKKIILWHLDETTGWAAVSKLPN
;
A
#
# COMPACT_ATOMS: atom_id res chain seq x y z
N MET A 1 -12.41 -24.64 -12.88
CA MET A 1 -11.33 -23.68 -12.55
C MET A 1 -10.03 -24.28 -13.04
N ALA A 2 -9.26 -23.56 -13.84
CA ALA A 2 -7.91 -24.00 -14.20
C ALA A 2 -7.02 -23.85 -12.97
N ALA A 3 -6.15 -24.83 -12.71
CA ALA A 3 -5.14 -24.70 -11.67
C ALA A 3 -4.20 -23.54 -12.04
N ALA A 4 -4.01 -22.60 -11.12
CA ALA A 4 -3.07 -21.51 -11.30
C ALA A 4 -1.66 -22.05 -11.51
N THR A 5 -0.93 -21.51 -12.48
CA THR A 5 0.50 -21.84 -12.60
C THR A 5 1.28 -21.12 -11.49
N ASN A 6 2.38 -21.70 -11.02
CA ASN A 6 3.23 -21.09 -9.97
C ASN A 6 3.68 -19.64 -10.36
N THR A 7 3.85 -19.40 -11.67
CA THR A 7 4.11 -18.07 -12.27
C THR A 7 2.98 -17.05 -12.10
N GLU A 8 1.72 -17.50 -12.00
CA GLU A 8 0.57 -16.63 -11.85
C GLU A 8 0.50 -16.06 -10.42
N TRP A 9 0.69 -16.91 -9.40
CA TRP A 9 0.74 -16.47 -8.00
C TRP A 9 1.91 -15.53 -7.71
N LEU A 10 3.05 -15.70 -8.40
CA LEU A 10 4.17 -14.76 -8.31
C LEU A 10 3.80 -13.33 -8.70
N GLN A 11 2.77 -13.13 -9.55
CA GLN A 11 2.30 -11.79 -9.89
C GLN A 11 1.67 -11.09 -8.68
N ILE A 12 1.04 -11.82 -7.76
CA ILE A 12 0.45 -11.25 -6.54
C ILE A 12 1.52 -10.61 -5.66
N TYR A 13 2.72 -11.19 -5.65
CA TYR A 13 3.88 -10.69 -4.93
C TYR A 13 4.49 -9.43 -5.57
N GLN A 14 4.09 -9.05 -6.79
CA GLN A 14 4.74 -7.96 -7.56
C GLN A 14 6.28 -8.12 -7.64
N ILE A 15 6.78 -9.34 -7.45
CA ILE A 15 8.20 -9.68 -7.51
C ILE A 15 8.53 -10.01 -8.97
N ASN A 16 9.54 -9.32 -9.51
CA ASN A 16 10.23 -9.72 -10.73
C ASN A 16 10.87 -11.09 -10.51
N ASN A 17 10.19 -12.17 -10.87
CA ASN A 17 10.82 -13.48 -11.03
C ASN A 17 11.13 -13.74 -12.51
N ILE A 18 11.84 -12.82 -13.15
CA ILE A 18 12.61 -13.08 -14.36
C ILE A 18 14.03 -12.68 -14.01
N GLY A 19 14.96 -13.62 -14.08
CA GLY A 19 16.36 -13.52 -13.62
C GLY A 19 17.25 -12.49 -14.32
N ASN A 20 16.73 -11.31 -14.66
CA ASN A 20 17.52 -10.16 -15.06
C ASN A 20 17.65 -9.20 -13.88
N LYS A 21 18.80 -9.27 -13.20
CA LYS A 21 19.24 -8.35 -12.14
C LYS A 21 19.48 -6.90 -12.64
N THR A 22 18.88 -6.47 -13.74
CA THR A 22 19.31 -5.27 -14.49
C THR A 22 18.21 -4.28 -14.84
N SER A 23 16.92 -4.57 -14.63
CA SER A 23 15.87 -3.57 -14.83
C SER A 23 15.41 -2.98 -13.49
N ASN A 24 15.85 -1.77 -13.19
CA ASN A 24 15.42 -0.93 -12.06
C ASN A 24 13.95 -0.47 -12.14
N TYR A 25 13.07 -1.19 -12.86
CA TYR A 25 11.67 -0.84 -13.06
C TYR A 25 10.78 -2.05 -12.81
N ALA A 26 9.53 -1.81 -12.42
CA ALA A 26 8.50 -2.83 -12.23
C ALA A 26 8.03 -3.51 -13.54
N GLY A 27 8.81 -3.40 -14.62
CA GLY A 27 8.53 -4.04 -15.90
C GLY A 27 7.34 -3.45 -16.68
N PHE A 28 6.72 -2.36 -16.20
CA PHE A 28 5.47 -1.85 -16.77
C PHE A 28 5.61 -1.46 -18.24
N ARG A 29 6.68 -0.75 -18.59
CA ARG A 29 6.94 -0.34 -19.97
C ARG A 29 7.15 -1.54 -20.87
N GLU A 30 7.88 -2.54 -20.39
CA GLU A 30 8.18 -3.78 -21.10
C GLU A 30 6.90 -4.57 -21.37
N ILE A 31 6.03 -4.70 -20.36
CA ILE A 31 4.72 -5.38 -20.48
C ILE A 31 3.82 -4.63 -21.49
N LEU A 32 3.73 -3.31 -21.39
CA LEU A 32 2.92 -2.50 -22.31
C LEU A 32 3.48 -2.51 -23.74
N THR A 33 4.80 -2.56 -23.89
CA THR A 33 5.46 -2.64 -25.22
C THR A 33 5.23 -4.00 -25.86
N ALA A 34 5.42 -5.09 -25.10
CA ALA A 34 5.18 -6.46 -25.56
C ALA A 34 3.72 -6.67 -25.99
N ASN A 35 2.78 -5.97 -25.34
CA ASN A 35 1.35 -6.05 -25.60
C ASN A 35 0.79 -4.83 -26.34
N SER A 36 1.62 -4.06 -27.03
CA SER A 36 1.19 -2.82 -27.70
C SER A 36 0.08 -3.03 -28.75
N ALA A 37 0.00 -4.22 -29.35
CA ALA A 37 -1.07 -4.61 -30.27
C ALA A 37 -2.46 -4.61 -29.60
N PHE A 38 -2.56 -4.84 -28.28
CA PHE A 38 -3.83 -4.83 -27.55
C PHE A 38 -4.54 -3.47 -27.65
N PHE A 39 -3.79 -2.36 -27.64
CA PHE A 39 -4.36 -1.02 -27.78
C PHE A 39 -4.53 -0.58 -29.22
N ARG A 40 -4.11 -1.38 -30.22
CA ARG A 40 -4.23 -1.04 -31.64
C ARG A 40 -4.71 -2.24 -32.48
N PRO A 41 -5.89 -2.80 -32.16
CA PRO A 41 -6.51 -3.82 -33.00
C PRO A 41 -6.75 -3.32 -34.43
N ALA A 42 -6.68 -4.24 -35.39
CA ALA A 42 -6.67 -3.89 -36.81
C ALA A 42 -8.05 -3.45 -37.34
N ASN A 43 -9.14 -3.94 -36.72
CA ASN A 43 -10.50 -3.79 -37.26
C ASN A 43 -11.45 -3.00 -36.35
N LEU A 44 -10.92 -2.16 -35.46
CA LEU A 44 -11.72 -1.58 -34.38
C LEU A 44 -12.36 -0.24 -34.74
N VAL A 45 -13.64 -0.10 -34.41
CA VAL A 45 -14.41 1.14 -34.63
C VAL A 45 -14.46 1.93 -33.32
N ILE A 46 -13.91 3.14 -33.36
CA ILE A 46 -13.95 4.05 -32.21
C ILE A 46 -15.32 4.73 -32.17
N ASN A 47 -16.14 4.32 -31.23
CA ASN A 47 -17.46 4.90 -31.01
C ASN A 47 -17.37 6.15 -30.13
N PHE A 48 -18.27 7.10 -30.37
CA PHE A 48 -18.38 8.34 -29.60
C PHE A 48 -19.66 8.32 -28.77
N THR A 49 -19.60 8.93 -27.59
CA THR A 49 -20.75 9.19 -26.74
C THR A 49 -21.60 10.32 -27.32
N THR A 50 -22.81 10.50 -26.78
CA THR A 50 -23.72 11.60 -27.15
C THR A 50 -23.09 12.98 -27.01
N ASP A 51 -22.10 13.11 -26.11
CA ASP A 51 -21.42 14.35 -25.79
C ASP A 51 -20.20 14.59 -26.70
N GLY A 52 -20.02 13.75 -27.74
CA GLY A 52 -18.92 13.85 -28.70
C GLY A 52 -17.56 13.36 -28.18
N THR A 53 -17.50 12.82 -26.96
CA THR A 53 -16.28 12.22 -26.39
C THR A 53 -16.17 10.74 -26.75
N VAL A 54 -14.95 10.20 -26.85
CA VAL A 54 -14.75 8.78 -27.18
C VAL A 54 -15.32 7.88 -26.07
N ASN A 55 -16.06 6.84 -26.46
CA ASN A 55 -16.53 5.82 -25.53
C ASN A 55 -15.40 4.82 -25.22
N VAL A 56 -14.52 5.20 -24.28
CA VAL A 56 -13.35 4.39 -23.88
C VAL A 56 -13.74 3.03 -23.32
N ALA A 57 -14.89 2.94 -22.62
CA ALA A 57 -15.37 1.69 -22.06
C ALA A 57 -15.72 0.67 -23.17
N ASP A 58 -16.45 1.11 -24.18
CA ASP A 58 -16.77 0.30 -25.35
C ASP A 58 -15.50 -0.07 -26.14
N TYR A 59 -14.59 0.90 -26.32
CA TYR A 59 -13.29 0.67 -26.95
C TYR A 59 -12.50 -0.47 -26.29
N ILE A 60 -12.33 -0.42 -24.96
CA ILE A 60 -11.60 -1.45 -24.22
C ILE A 60 -12.31 -2.80 -24.28
N SER A 61 -13.64 -2.83 -24.16
CA SER A 61 -14.41 -4.08 -24.28
C SER A 61 -14.23 -4.73 -25.67
N GLN A 62 -14.22 -3.93 -26.74
CA GLN A 62 -13.93 -4.42 -28.09
C GLN A 62 -12.47 -4.92 -28.21
N CYS A 63 -11.48 -4.20 -27.66
CA CYS A 63 -10.09 -4.66 -27.63
C CYS A 63 -9.94 -6.02 -26.92
N ILE A 64 -10.64 -6.21 -25.79
CA ILE A 64 -10.64 -7.48 -25.05
C ILE A 64 -11.29 -8.59 -25.87
N ALA A 65 -12.33 -8.30 -26.64
CA ALA A 65 -13.00 -9.27 -27.49
C ALA A 65 -12.12 -9.73 -28.66
N GLU A 66 -11.37 -8.81 -29.28
CA GLU A 66 -10.49 -9.11 -30.43
C GLU A 66 -9.18 -9.79 -30.00
N PHE A 67 -8.65 -9.45 -28.83
CA PHE A 67 -7.40 -10.03 -28.33
C PHE A 67 -7.64 -11.39 -27.65
N SER A 68 -7.05 -12.44 -28.23
CA SER A 68 -7.29 -13.83 -27.82
C SER A 68 -6.58 -14.22 -26.51
N ASP A 69 -5.39 -13.67 -26.26
CA ASP A 69 -4.53 -14.08 -25.13
C ASP A 69 -4.92 -13.36 -23.82
N LYS A 70 -5.84 -13.98 -23.06
CA LYS A 70 -6.41 -13.41 -21.82
C LYS A 70 -5.38 -13.16 -20.70
N PRO A 71 -4.43 -14.07 -20.40
CA PRO A 71 -3.36 -13.81 -19.44
C PRO A 71 -2.56 -12.54 -19.73
N SER A 72 -2.24 -12.28 -20.99
CA SER A 72 -1.50 -11.06 -21.38
C SER A 72 -2.33 -9.79 -21.19
N ILE A 73 -3.64 -9.83 -21.46
CA ILE A 73 -4.54 -8.70 -21.16
C ILE A 73 -4.61 -8.44 -19.66
N LEU A 74 -4.67 -9.50 -18.84
CA LEU A 74 -4.64 -9.38 -17.39
C LEU A 74 -3.35 -8.69 -16.93
N GLN A 75 -2.19 -9.07 -17.49
CA GLN A 75 -0.91 -8.42 -17.23
C GLN A 75 -0.89 -6.93 -17.63
N VAL A 76 -1.54 -6.57 -18.75
CA VAL A 76 -1.71 -5.16 -19.13
C VAL A 76 -2.54 -4.41 -18.07
N GLY A 77 -3.65 -5.00 -17.61
CA GLY A 77 -4.46 -4.42 -16.54
C GLY A 77 -3.69 -4.23 -15.23
N THR A 78 -2.90 -5.22 -14.82
CA THR A 78 -2.08 -5.13 -13.60
C THR A 78 -0.92 -4.15 -13.74
N ALA A 79 -0.30 -4.02 -14.92
CA ALA A 79 0.72 -3.02 -15.19
C ALA A 79 0.16 -1.59 -15.19
N LEU A 80 -1.06 -1.38 -15.71
CA LEU A 80 -1.74 -0.09 -15.65
C LEU A 80 -2.12 0.30 -14.22
N LEU A 81 -2.63 -0.66 -13.42
CA LEU A 81 -2.90 -0.42 -12.01
C LEU A 81 -1.60 -0.13 -11.24
N GLY A 82 -0.56 -0.94 -11.47
CA GLY A 82 0.74 -0.80 -10.82
C GLY A 82 1.44 0.52 -11.16
N SER A 83 1.38 0.97 -12.41
CA SER A 83 1.95 2.26 -12.82
C SER A 83 1.19 3.45 -12.22
N PHE A 84 -0.14 3.37 -12.11
CA PHE A 84 -0.93 4.36 -11.37
C PHE A 84 -0.55 4.39 -9.89
N VAL A 85 -0.50 3.22 -9.23
CA VAL A 85 -0.12 3.11 -7.82
C VAL A 85 1.31 3.58 -7.58
N GLN A 86 2.23 3.26 -8.48
CA GLN A 86 3.61 3.75 -8.40
C GLN A 86 3.62 5.27 -8.39
N TYR A 87 2.94 5.91 -9.33
CA TYR A 87 2.92 7.38 -9.40
C TYR A 87 2.24 8.01 -8.18
N ALA A 88 1.11 7.45 -7.73
CA ALA A 88 0.25 8.07 -6.72
C ALA A 88 0.62 7.73 -5.26
N TRP A 89 1.30 6.61 -4.99
CA TRP A 89 1.60 6.13 -3.63
C TRP A 89 3.06 5.89 -3.31
N THR A 90 3.90 5.49 -4.25
CA THR A 90 5.27 5.02 -3.92
C THR A 90 6.37 5.90 -4.50
N GLY A 91 6.13 6.45 -5.68
CA GLY A 91 7.17 6.89 -6.61
C GLY A 91 8.15 5.75 -6.98
N PRO A 92 9.26 6.08 -7.67
CA PRO A 92 9.52 7.35 -8.35
C PRO A 92 8.60 7.58 -9.56
N ASN A 93 8.80 8.70 -10.28
CA ASN A 93 8.04 9.00 -11.49
C ASN A 93 8.19 7.89 -12.56
N LEU A 94 7.17 7.76 -13.40
CA LEU A 94 7.19 6.81 -14.51
C LEU A 94 8.20 7.24 -15.57
N ASN A 95 8.91 6.29 -16.16
CA ASN A 95 9.89 6.51 -17.23
C ASN A 95 9.28 6.39 -18.64
N PHE A 96 7.95 6.36 -18.74
CA PHE A 96 7.20 6.25 -19.98
C PHE A 96 5.91 7.06 -19.90
N ASP A 97 5.36 7.39 -21.07
CA ASP A 97 4.06 8.02 -21.22
C ASP A 97 3.08 7.02 -21.86
N LEU A 98 1.90 6.84 -21.24
CA LEU A 98 0.86 5.94 -21.71
C LEU A 98 0.35 6.34 -23.11
N ASP A 99 0.34 7.63 -23.42
CA ASP A 99 -0.15 8.12 -24.71
C ASP A 99 0.63 7.55 -25.91
N SER A 100 1.87 7.13 -25.69
CA SER A 100 2.70 6.49 -26.73
C SER A 100 2.14 5.13 -27.20
N PHE A 101 1.40 4.42 -26.35
CA PHE A 101 0.80 3.12 -26.63
C PHE A 101 -0.62 3.24 -27.21
N LEU A 102 -1.34 4.32 -26.89
CA LEU A 102 -2.73 4.52 -27.28
C LEU A 102 -2.86 5.13 -28.69
N PRO A 103 -4.00 4.95 -29.38
CA PRO A 103 -4.34 5.71 -30.57
C PRO A 103 -4.71 7.16 -30.20
N SER A 104 -4.53 8.11 -31.13
CA SER A 104 -4.72 9.56 -30.91
C SER A 104 -6.05 9.96 -30.27
N GLN A 105 -7.11 9.21 -30.55
CA GLN A 105 -8.46 9.46 -30.08
C GLN A 105 -8.65 9.09 -28.60
N VAL A 106 -7.85 8.15 -28.09
CA VAL A 106 -7.94 7.60 -26.72
C VAL A 106 -6.82 8.15 -25.81
N GLN A 107 -6.02 9.11 -26.31
CA GLN A 107 -4.95 9.74 -25.55
C GLN A 107 -5.47 10.75 -24.52
N SER A 108 -4.64 11.02 -23.50
CA SER A 108 -4.91 11.95 -22.40
C SER A 108 -5.25 13.38 -22.87
N LYS A 109 -4.69 13.80 -24.00
CA LYS A 109 -4.97 15.11 -24.61
C LYS A 109 -6.37 15.22 -25.20
N THR A 110 -6.93 14.11 -25.65
CA THR A 110 -8.22 14.05 -26.33
C THR A 110 -9.36 13.78 -25.35
N ILE A 111 -9.10 12.98 -24.31
CA ILE A 111 -10.09 12.65 -23.29
C ILE A 111 -9.95 13.65 -22.12
N PRO A 112 -10.93 14.54 -21.89
CA PRO A 112 -10.83 15.49 -20.79
C PRO A 112 -10.96 14.75 -19.46
N ASN A 113 -10.08 15.08 -18.49
CA ASN A 113 -10.08 14.44 -17.15
C ASN A 113 -11.46 14.47 -16.48
N ILE A 114 -12.25 15.53 -16.68
CA ILE A 114 -13.60 15.64 -16.11
C ILE A 114 -14.54 14.52 -16.59
N SER A 115 -14.37 14.02 -17.82
CA SER A 115 -15.16 12.90 -18.32
C SER A 115 -14.82 11.61 -17.59
N ILE A 116 -13.53 11.40 -17.29
CA ILE A 116 -13.05 10.23 -16.55
C ILE A 116 -13.50 10.30 -15.09
N ILE A 117 -13.39 11.47 -14.44
CA ILE A 117 -13.86 11.69 -13.07
C ILE A 117 -15.33 11.29 -12.95
N ARG A 118 -16.20 11.80 -13.84
CA ARG A 118 -17.64 11.45 -13.85
C ARG A 118 -17.91 9.95 -14.04
N LYS A 119 -17.06 9.25 -14.80
CA LYS A 119 -17.19 7.80 -15.00
C LYS A 119 -16.70 6.98 -13.81
N LEU A 120 -15.81 7.56 -13.00
CA LEU A 120 -15.31 6.95 -11.77
C LEU A 120 -16.09 7.39 -10.52
N SER A 121 -16.95 8.42 -10.60
CA SER A 121 -17.83 8.78 -9.49
C SER A 121 -18.78 7.64 -9.14
N SER A 122 -19.01 7.41 -7.84
CA SER A 122 -19.88 6.35 -7.34
C SER A 122 -20.64 6.83 -6.12
N ASP A 123 -21.92 6.46 -5.99
CA ASP A 123 -22.81 6.84 -4.88
C ASP A 123 -22.89 8.36 -4.60
N GLY A 124 -22.59 9.21 -5.60
CA GLY A 124 -22.56 10.66 -5.47
C GLY A 124 -21.22 11.23 -5.02
N GLU A 125 -20.23 10.37 -4.74
CA GLU A 125 -18.86 10.76 -4.42
C GLU A 125 -18.03 10.85 -5.71
N GLU A 126 -17.27 11.93 -5.86
CA GLU A 126 -16.40 12.14 -7.00
C GLU A 126 -14.95 11.74 -6.69
N VAL A 127 -14.20 11.49 -7.77
CA VAL A 127 -12.75 11.30 -7.66
C VAL A 127 -12.07 12.64 -7.46
N TYR A 128 -11.04 12.66 -6.62
CA TYR A 128 -10.22 13.85 -6.40
C TYR A 128 -9.70 14.43 -7.73
N ALA A 129 -10.04 15.68 -8.03
CA ALA A 129 -9.83 16.28 -9.35
C ALA A 129 -8.35 16.42 -9.76
N LEU A 130 -7.43 16.52 -8.78
CA LEU A 130 -5.98 16.60 -9.02
C LEU A 130 -5.30 15.22 -8.98
N THR A 131 -6.08 14.13 -8.98
CA THR A 131 -5.52 12.78 -9.09
C THR A 131 -4.72 12.66 -10.39
N PRO A 132 -3.40 12.43 -10.30
CA PRO A 132 -2.55 12.39 -11.48
C PRO A 132 -2.75 11.08 -12.25
N ASN A 133 -2.44 11.08 -13.55
CA ASN A 133 -2.46 9.88 -14.40
C ASN A 133 -3.77 9.08 -14.36
N LEU A 134 -4.91 9.76 -14.19
CA LEU A 134 -6.22 9.13 -14.02
C LEU A 134 -6.61 8.18 -15.17
N LEU A 135 -6.11 8.44 -16.38
CA LEU A 135 -6.30 7.54 -17.53
C LEU A 135 -5.69 6.15 -17.30
N HIS A 136 -4.52 6.05 -16.66
CA HIS A 136 -3.91 4.74 -16.34
C HIS A 136 -4.84 3.92 -15.45
N PHE A 137 -5.36 4.55 -14.39
CA PHE A 137 -6.30 3.91 -13.48
C PHE A 137 -7.62 3.55 -14.17
N TYR A 138 -8.16 4.46 -14.99
CA TYR A 138 -9.42 4.22 -15.68
C TYR A 138 -9.35 3.02 -16.63
N LEU A 139 -8.28 2.90 -17.42
CA LEU A 139 -8.05 1.73 -18.26
C LEU A 139 -7.89 0.45 -17.43
N ALA A 140 -7.16 0.51 -16.30
CA ALA A 140 -7.04 -0.63 -15.39
C ALA A 140 -8.40 -1.06 -14.82
N ARG A 141 -9.26 -0.11 -14.42
CA ARG A 141 -10.60 -0.35 -13.90
C ARG A 141 -11.52 -1.01 -14.94
N LEU A 142 -11.46 -0.55 -16.19
CA LEU A 142 -12.21 -1.15 -17.31
C LEU A 142 -11.80 -2.60 -17.58
N ILE A 143 -10.49 -2.90 -17.50
CA ILE A 143 -9.95 -4.25 -17.75
C ILE A 143 -10.22 -5.16 -16.56
N LEU A 144 -9.74 -4.79 -15.37
CA LEU A 144 -9.69 -5.67 -14.19
C LEU A 144 -11.04 -5.84 -13.50
N VAL A 145 -11.97 -4.90 -13.68
CA VAL A 145 -13.23 -4.91 -12.94
C VAL A 145 -14.44 -4.96 -13.87
N ASP A 146 -14.58 -4.03 -14.81
CA ASP A 146 -15.78 -4.01 -15.68
C ASP A 146 -15.83 -5.20 -16.64
N ASN A 147 -14.66 -5.66 -17.10
CA ASN A 147 -14.52 -6.85 -17.95
C ASN A 147 -14.01 -8.09 -17.18
N ALA A 148 -14.15 -8.12 -15.85
CA ALA A 148 -13.64 -9.20 -15.00
C ALA A 148 -14.14 -10.61 -15.41
N SER A 149 -15.36 -10.71 -15.95
CA SER A 149 -15.94 -11.97 -16.43
C SER A 149 -15.11 -12.64 -17.53
N SER A 150 -14.38 -11.86 -18.33
CA SER A 150 -13.47 -12.34 -19.38
C SER A 150 -12.24 -13.08 -18.83
N PHE A 151 -11.97 -12.96 -17.54
CA PHE A 151 -10.79 -13.51 -16.86
C PHE A 151 -11.13 -14.56 -15.80
N SER A 152 -12.36 -15.10 -15.82
CA SER A 152 -12.84 -16.12 -14.86
C SER A 152 -12.02 -17.42 -14.85
N SER A 153 -11.17 -17.66 -15.86
CA SER A 153 -10.23 -18.78 -15.91
C SER A 153 -8.95 -18.55 -15.09
N SER A 154 -8.59 -17.29 -14.81
CA SER A 154 -7.40 -16.92 -14.05
C SER A 154 -7.71 -16.91 -12.56
N ALA A 155 -6.84 -17.55 -11.77
CA ALA A 155 -6.99 -17.60 -10.33
C ALA A 155 -6.72 -16.24 -9.67
N THR A 156 -5.82 -15.44 -10.23
CA THR A 156 -5.44 -14.15 -9.62
C THR A 156 -6.35 -12.98 -9.99
N ALA A 157 -7.17 -13.12 -11.04
CA ALA A 157 -8.10 -12.09 -11.49
C ALA A 157 -9.01 -11.50 -10.40
N PRO A 158 -9.72 -12.28 -9.55
CA PRO A 158 -10.55 -11.72 -8.48
C PRO A 158 -9.76 -10.90 -7.45
N TRP A 159 -8.48 -11.23 -7.23
CA TRP A 159 -7.63 -10.49 -6.31
C TRP A 159 -7.22 -9.15 -6.90
N TRP A 160 -6.84 -9.11 -8.17
CA TRP A 160 -6.56 -7.85 -8.87
C TRP A 160 -7.80 -6.95 -8.97
N LYS A 161 -8.99 -7.55 -9.19
CA LYS A 161 -10.28 -6.86 -9.10
C LYS A 161 -10.49 -6.22 -7.72
N MET A 162 -10.26 -6.96 -6.65
CA MET A 162 -10.36 -6.46 -5.26
C MET A 162 -9.40 -5.28 -5.02
N ARG A 163 -8.14 -5.40 -5.43
CA ARG A 163 -7.12 -4.33 -5.31
C ARG A 163 -7.50 -3.09 -6.11
N ALA A 164 -7.94 -3.25 -7.35
CA ALA A 164 -8.38 -2.15 -8.21
C ALA A 164 -9.58 -1.41 -7.62
N LEU A 165 -10.56 -2.14 -7.09
CA LEU A 165 -11.73 -1.57 -6.41
C LEU A 165 -11.34 -0.83 -5.12
N PHE A 166 -10.41 -1.36 -4.33
CA PHE A 166 -9.98 -0.64 -3.13
C PHE A 166 -9.20 0.63 -3.46
N ILE A 167 -8.33 0.60 -4.48
CA ILE A 167 -7.69 1.83 -4.98
C ILE A 167 -8.73 2.81 -5.53
N HIS A 168 -9.79 2.32 -6.20
CA HIS A 168 -10.93 3.15 -6.61
C HIS A 168 -11.56 3.85 -5.40
N GLN A 169 -11.83 3.10 -4.34
CA GLN A 169 -12.40 3.67 -3.11
C GLN A 169 -11.47 4.73 -2.51
N ARG A 170 -10.15 4.52 -2.53
CA ARG A 170 -9.17 5.44 -1.93
C ARG A 170 -9.01 6.77 -2.66
N ILE A 171 -9.42 6.87 -3.93
CA ILE A 171 -9.37 8.13 -4.69
C ILE A 171 -10.69 8.91 -4.67
N LEU A 172 -11.75 8.34 -4.07
CA LEU A 172 -13.01 9.04 -3.85
C LEU A 172 -12.95 9.92 -2.59
N ASP A 173 -13.76 10.97 -2.58
CA ASP A 173 -13.83 11.91 -1.46
C ASP A 173 -14.35 11.27 -0.16
N ALA A 174 -15.28 10.32 -0.26
CA ALA A 174 -15.83 9.59 0.88
C ALA A 174 -16.10 8.08 0.58
N PRO A 175 -16.33 7.26 1.63
CA PRO A 175 -16.67 5.84 1.47
C PRO A 175 -17.96 5.59 0.67
N ALA A 176 -17.86 4.85 -0.44
CA ALA A 176 -19.00 4.43 -1.27
C ALA A 176 -19.42 3.00 -0.90
N ALA A 177 -20.73 2.79 -0.70
CA ALA A 177 -21.29 1.50 -0.31
C ALA A 177 -21.30 0.50 -1.46
N SER A 178 -21.61 0.93 -2.68
CA SER A 178 -21.62 0.08 -3.88
C SER A 178 -20.22 -0.50 -4.20
N ILE A 179 -19.18 0.31 -3.98
CA ILE A 179 -17.79 -0.15 -4.12
C ILE A 179 -17.45 -1.15 -3.01
N ASN A 180 -17.86 -0.90 -1.76
CA ASN A 180 -17.65 -1.82 -0.65
C ASN A 180 -18.24 -3.21 -0.95
N ASP A 181 -19.51 -3.25 -1.38
CA ASP A 181 -20.18 -4.51 -1.70
C ASP A 181 -19.46 -5.26 -2.82
N SER A 182 -18.96 -4.53 -3.83
CA SER A 182 -18.16 -5.08 -4.92
C SER A 182 -16.80 -5.63 -4.43
N ILE A 183 -16.14 -4.94 -3.49
CA ILE A 183 -14.90 -5.39 -2.87
C ILE A 183 -15.13 -6.68 -2.09
N LEU A 184 -16.20 -6.74 -1.28
CA LEU A 184 -16.52 -7.92 -0.48
C LEU A 184 -16.90 -9.12 -1.34
N SER A 185 -17.64 -8.91 -2.43
CA SER A 185 -17.91 -9.96 -3.42
C SER A 185 -16.60 -10.50 -4.02
N ALA A 186 -15.70 -9.61 -4.44
CA ALA A 186 -14.40 -10.03 -4.97
C ALA A 186 -13.55 -10.75 -3.91
N ALA A 187 -13.59 -10.32 -2.65
CA ALA A 187 -12.88 -10.98 -1.55
C ALA A 187 -13.37 -12.42 -1.30
N LEU A 188 -14.68 -12.66 -1.40
CA LEU A 188 -15.23 -14.02 -1.33
C LEU A 188 -14.74 -14.88 -2.50
N GLU A 189 -14.70 -14.33 -3.72
CA GLU A 189 -14.13 -15.03 -4.88
C GLU A 189 -12.65 -15.39 -4.65
N VAL A 190 -11.84 -14.46 -4.12
CA VAL A 190 -10.42 -14.71 -3.78
C VAL A 190 -10.29 -15.81 -2.75
N GLU A 191 -11.06 -15.76 -1.66
CA GLU A 191 -11.00 -16.75 -0.60
C GLU A 191 -11.30 -18.17 -1.10
N GLU A 192 -12.29 -18.30 -1.99
CA GLU A 192 -12.60 -19.58 -2.63
C GLU A 192 -11.49 -20.07 -3.57
N VAL A 193 -10.87 -19.16 -4.33
CA VAL A 193 -9.71 -19.51 -5.16
C VAL A 193 -8.52 -19.98 -4.30
N LEU A 194 -8.23 -19.30 -3.20
CA LEU A 194 -7.12 -19.65 -2.30
C LEU A 194 -7.32 -21.04 -1.68
N LYS A 195 -8.54 -21.35 -1.21
CA LYS A 195 -8.87 -22.69 -0.67
C LYS A 195 -8.71 -23.80 -1.72
N ASN A 196 -9.08 -23.54 -2.97
CA ASN A 196 -9.13 -24.55 -4.02
C ASN A 196 -7.78 -24.78 -4.72
N ASN A 197 -6.90 -23.77 -4.82
CA ASN A 197 -5.70 -23.83 -5.66
C ASN A 197 -4.38 -23.95 -4.89
N LEU A 198 -4.38 -23.76 -3.56
CA LEU A 198 -3.13 -23.73 -2.78
C LEU A 198 -2.74 -25.09 -2.18
N GLY A 199 -3.47 -26.18 -2.42
CA GLY A 199 -3.23 -27.47 -1.76
C GLY A 199 -1.86 -28.13 -2.04
N GLU A 200 -1.17 -27.75 -3.14
CA GLU A 200 0.09 -28.38 -3.58
C GLU A 200 1.34 -27.50 -3.42
N GLU A 201 1.18 -26.25 -2.96
CA GLU A 201 2.29 -25.29 -2.83
C GLU A 201 3.06 -25.42 -1.50
N ASP A 202 4.23 -24.78 -1.40
CA ASP A 202 4.98 -24.74 -0.14
C ASP A 202 4.12 -24.09 0.96
N PRO A 203 3.93 -24.73 2.14
CA PRO A 203 3.17 -24.16 3.25
C PRO A 203 3.53 -22.72 3.63
N ARG A 204 4.79 -22.30 3.37
CA ARG A 204 5.24 -20.92 3.60
C ARG A 204 4.64 -19.93 2.59
N ILE A 205 4.59 -20.30 1.31
CA ILE A 205 4.00 -19.48 0.24
C ILE A 205 2.51 -19.34 0.51
N ILE A 206 1.85 -20.45 0.84
CA ILE A 206 0.43 -20.48 1.22
C ILE A 206 0.17 -19.58 2.43
N GLY A 207 1.01 -19.67 3.47
CA GLY A 207 0.92 -18.83 4.66
C GLY A 207 1.06 -17.34 4.33
N GLU A 208 2.04 -16.96 3.50
CA GLU A 208 2.25 -15.57 3.12
C GLU A 208 1.12 -15.03 2.21
N LEU A 209 0.65 -15.79 1.23
CA LEU A 209 -0.50 -15.38 0.39
C LEU A 209 -1.74 -15.17 1.25
N ASN A 210 -2.04 -16.12 2.15
CA ASN A 210 -3.16 -15.98 3.06
C ASN A 210 -2.99 -14.74 3.96
N ALA A 211 -1.81 -14.51 4.51
CA ALA A 211 -1.55 -13.34 5.33
C ALA A 211 -1.75 -12.02 4.56
N ARG A 212 -1.27 -11.93 3.31
CA ARG A 212 -1.46 -10.76 2.44
C ARG A 212 -2.92 -10.50 2.16
N PHE A 213 -3.67 -11.52 1.76
CA PHE A 213 -5.11 -11.41 1.50
C PHE A 213 -5.87 -10.93 2.73
N ARG A 214 -5.61 -11.55 3.88
CA ARG A 214 -6.24 -11.22 5.16
C ARG A 214 -5.89 -9.80 5.61
N LEU A 215 -4.65 -9.35 5.44
CA LEU A 215 -4.26 -7.97 5.70
C LEU A 215 -4.98 -6.98 4.80
N GLU A 216 -5.00 -7.23 3.49
CA GLU A 216 -5.69 -6.38 2.51
C GLU A 216 -7.19 -6.24 2.87
N LEU A 217 -7.85 -7.35 3.19
CA LEU A 217 -9.26 -7.35 3.59
C LEU A 217 -9.50 -6.66 4.94
N GLY A 218 -8.60 -6.86 5.92
CA GLY A 218 -8.68 -6.19 7.21
C GLY A 218 -8.53 -4.67 7.10
N LEU A 219 -7.63 -4.19 6.24
CA LEU A 219 -7.46 -2.76 5.93
C LEU A 219 -8.71 -2.18 5.25
N VAL A 220 -9.34 -2.93 4.33
CA VAL A 220 -10.65 -2.55 3.77
C VAL A 220 -11.69 -2.40 4.88
N HIS A 221 -11.79 -3.35 5.81
CA HIS A 221 -12.73 -3.24 6.92
C HIS A 221 -12.48 -2.02 7.81
N HIS A 222 -11.21 -1.70 8.09
CA HIS A 222 -10.81 -0.49 8.81
C HIS A 222 -11.23 0.78 8.09
N TYR A 223 -10.99 0.87 6.77
CA TYR A 223 -11.36 2.02 5.96
C TYR A 223 -12.87 2.33 6.08
N TYR A 224 -13.71 1.29 6.10
CA TYR A 224 -15.16 1.42 6.28
C TYR A 224 -15.63 1.42 7.75
N GLY A 225 -14.73 1.68 8.72
CA GLY A 225 -15.09 1.81 10.13
C GLY A 225 -15.60 0.51 10.79
N ARG A 226 -15.17 -0.66 10.31
CA ARG A 226 -15.54 -1.99 10.85
C ARG A 226 -14.34 -2.63 11.56
N GLN A 227 -13.85 -1.99 12.63
CA GLN A 227 -12.62 -2.36 13.33
C GLN A 227 -12.65 -3.81 13.84
N ALA A 228 -13.78 -4.26 14.40
CA ALA A 228 -13.91 -5.63 14.90
C ALA A 228 -13.69 -6.70 13.81
N LYS A 229 -14.17 -6.45 12.59
CA LYS A 229 -13.93 -7.34 11.44
C LYS A 229 -12.48 -7.23 10.95
N GLY A 230 -11.91 -6.02 10.96
CA GLY A 230 -10.51 -5.82 10.62
C GLY A 230 -9.57 -6.59 11.54
N LEU A 231 -9.80 -6.53 12.85
CA LEU A 231 -9.02 -7.26 13.85
C LEU A 231 -9.12 -8.78 13.67
N ASP A 232 -10.30 -9.30 13.33
CA ASP A 232 -10.49 -10.73 13.02
C ASP A 232 -9.61 -11.14 11.83
N GLU A 233 -9.63 -10.37 10.74
CA GLU A 233 -8.77 -10.63 9.58
C GLU A 233 -7.27 -10.49 9.89
N PHE A 234 -6.86 -9.50 10.70
CA PHE A 234 -5.46 -9.39 11.13
C PHE A 234 -5.01 -10.56 12.02
N SER A 235 -5.91 -11.08 12.85
CA SER A 235 -5.64 -12.27 13.68
C SER A 235 -5.47 -13.51 12.78
N LYS A 236 -6.31 -13.68 11.76
CA LYS A 236 -6.13 -14.74 10.75
C LYS A 236 -4.82 -14.60 9.98
N ALA A 237 -4.39 -13.37 9.67
CA ALA A 237 -3.10 -13.13 9.04
C ALA A 237 -1.93 -13.55 9.95
N GLN A 238 -2.00 -13.19 11.23
CA GLN A 238 -1.03 -13.60 12.26
C GLN A 238 -0.95 -15.13 12.39
N GLU A 239 -2.10 -15.81 12.41
CA GLU A 239 -2.17 -17.28 12.45
C GLU A 239 -1.55 -17.91 11.20
N ALA A 240 -1.78 -17.33 10.02
CA ALA A 240 -1.25 -17.82 8.75
C ALA A 240 0.28 -17.77 8.67
N THR A 241 0.92 -16.77 9.29
CA THR A 241 2.40 -16.67 9.38
C THR A 241 2.98 -17.26 10.66
N LYS A 242 2.11 -17.70 11.60
CA LYS A 242 2.46 -18.12 12.96
C LYS A 242 3.33 -17.09 13.68
N LEU A 243 3.03 -15.81 13.44
CA LEU A 243 3.67 -14.71 14.15
C LEU A 243 3.25 -14.74 15.62
N GLU A 244 4.24 -14.79 16.51
CA GLU A 244 4.03 -14.64 17.94
C GLU A 244 4.52 -13.27 18.37
N TRP A 245 3.64 -12.50 18.99
CA TRP A 245 3.99 -11.21 19.56
C TRP A 245 3.26 -10.97 20.87
N ASN A 246 3.88 -10.19 21.75
CA ASN A 246 3.27 -9.74 22.98
C ASN A 246 3.84 -8.37 23.40
N ILE A 247 3.01 -7.55 24.03
CA ILE A 247 3.45 -6.31 24.69
C ILE A 247 3.68 -6.61 26.16
N THR A 248 4.90 -6.37 26.63
CA THR A 248 5.29 -6.56 28.03
C THR A 248 5.89 -5.26 28.58
N GLY A 249 6.11 -5.23 29.89
CA GLY A 249 6.85 -4.15 30.56
C GLY A 249 8.30 -4.56 30.79
N ALA A 250 9.23 -3.64 30.52
CA ALA A 250 10.65 -3.79 30.84
C ALA A 250 11.16 -2.49 31.48
N LEU A 251 12.04 -2.60 32.47
CA LEU A 251 12.69 -1.45 33.11
C LEU A 251 13.63 -0.77 32.12
N GLY A 252 13.51 0.55 32.01
CA GLY A 252 14.41 1.33 31.17
C GLY A 252 14.34 2.83 31.40
N LYS A 253 15.24 3.54 30.72
CA LYS A 253 15.39 4.99 30.79
C LYS A 253 15.00 5.63 29.47
N ARG A 254 14.42 6.84 29.55
CA ARG A 254 14.06 7.65 28.37
C ARG A 254 14.89 8.93 28.26
N THR A 255 15.59 9.32 29.33
CA THR A 255 16.41 10.53 29.37
C THR A 255 17.84 10.19 29.76
N LYS A 256 18.77 11.01 29.29
CA LYS A 256 20.21 10.86 29.52
C LYS A 256 20.60 11.04 30.99
N PHE A 257 19.84 11.86 31.73
CA PHE A 257 20.15 12.25 33.11
C PHE A 257 19.31 11.51 34.17
N GLN A 258 18.45 10.58 33.76
CA GLN A 258 17.62 9.80 34.68
C GLN A 258 18.45 8.78 35.46
N THR A 259 18.33 8.80 36.79
CA THR A 259 19.12 7.95 37.70
C THR A 259 18.47 6.59 37.97
N PHE A 260 17.14 6.50 37.96
CA PHE A 260 16.37 5.28 38.24
C PHE A 260 15.64 4.77 37.01
N ASP A 261 15.35 3.47 36.93
CA ASP A 261 14.62 2.90 35.80
C ASP A 261 13.10 2.92 36.05
N VAL A 262 12.33 3.07 34.98
CA VAL A 262 10.85 3.01 35.03
C VAL A 262 10.38 1.96 34.04
N THR A 263 9.33 1.22 34.38
CA THR A 263 8.71 0.26 33.47
C THR A 263 8.21 0.96 32.21
N GLN A 264 8.73 0.54 31.06
CA GLN A 264 8.31 0.98 29.72
C GLN A 264 7.70 -0.21 28.98
N LEU A 265 6.71 0.06 28.13
CA LEU A 265 6.18 -0.97 27.24
C LEU A 265 7.22 -1.35 26.19
N VAL A 266 7.29 -2.63 25.88
CA VAL A 266 8.14 -3.21 24.85
C VAL A 266 7.36 -4.30 24.11
N LEU A 267 7.56 -4.38 22.79
CA LEU A 267 6.96 -5.42 21.97
C LEU A 267 8.01 -6.47 21.67
N ILE A 268 7.73 -7.70 22.09
CA ILE A 268 8.54 -8.88 21.77
C ILE A 268 7.82 -9.60 20.65
N ALA A 269 8.51 -9.89 19.55
CA ALA A 269 7.93 -10.57 18.40
C ALA A 269 8.92 -11.50 17.72
N GLU A 270 8.41 -12.64 17.23
CA GLU A 270 9.18 -13.67 16.55
C GLU A 270 8.39 -14.26 15.36
N SER A 271 9.03 -14.28 14.19
CA SER A 271 8.52 -14.91 12.98
C SER A 271 8.85 -16.40 12.95
N LYS A 272 7.84 -17.28 12.89
CA LYS A 272 8.06 -18.74 12.90
C LYS A 272 8.11 -19.40 11.53
N ILE A 273 7.37 -18.88 10.54
CA ILE A 273 7.27 -19.49 9.20
C ILE A 273 8.38 -19.02 8.26
N SER A 274 9.01 -17.89 8.56
CA SER A 274 10.05 -17.28 7.71
C SER A 274 11.44 -17.78 8.05
N GLY A 275 11.65 -19.08 7.89
CA GLY A 275 12.99 -19.63 7.70
C GLY A 275 13.46 -19.34 6.28
N ASN A 276 14.38 -18.39 6.13
CA ASN A 276 15.34 -18.24 5.02
C ASN A 276 14.84 -18.69 3.63
N ARG A 277 13.97 -17.89 2.99
CA ARG A 277 13.81 -17.97 1.53
C ARG A 277 14.23 -16.72 0.76
N HIS A 278 14.87 -15.76 1.42
CA HIS A 278 15.72 -14.75 0.75
C HIS A 278 16.95 -14.29 1.56
N ASP A 279 17.32 -15.01 2.64
CA ASP A 279 18.43 -14.61 3.52
C ASP A 279 19.50 -15.71 3.69
N THR A 280 19.63 -16.60 2.70
CA THR A 280 20.86 -17.41 2.53
C THR A 280 21.68 -16.85 1.37
N ASP A 281 22.90 -16.42 1.69
CA ASP A 281 23.98 -16.06 0.78
C ASP A 281 23.89 -14.73 0.02
N VAL A 282 23.51 -13.65 0.70
CA VAL A 282 24.27 -12.40 0.53
C VAL A 282 25.47 -12.45 1.48
N GLY A 283 26.43 -13.30 1.15
CA GLY A 283 27.75 -13.24 1.77
C GLY A 283 28.25 -11.80 1.66
N LYS A 284 28.62 -11.20 2.80
CA LYS A 284 29.36 -9.92 2.95
C LYS A 284 29.66 -9.22 1.60
N ALA A 285 28.64 -8.58 1.03
CA ALA A 285 28.76 -7.77 -0.16
C ALA A 285 27.71 -6.67 -0.06
N GLN A 286 28.21 -5.45 -0.08
CA GLN A 286 27.48 -4.20 0.06
C GLN A 286 26.36 -4.11 -0.99
N ASN A 287 25.12 -3.94 -0.52
CA ASN A 287 24.00 -3.22 -1.17
C ASN A 287 22.72 -3.56 -0.39
N HIS A 288 22.56 -3.00 0.81
CA HIS A 288 21.20 -2.86 1.34
C HIS A 288 20.41 -1.99 0.36
N PRO A 289 19.13 -2.29 0.04
CA PRO A 289 18.28 -1.29 -0.57
C PRO A 289 18.35 -0.05 0.31
N THR A 290 18.65 1.11 -0.28
CA THR A 290 18.79 2.38 0.45
C THR A 290 17.45 2.73 1.10
N LEU A 291 17.31 2.35 2.37
CA LEU A 291 16.11 2.59 3.16
C LEU A 291 15.86 4.10 3.30
N PRO A 292 14.60 4.51 3.50
CA PRO A 292 14.28 5.91 3.79
C PRO A 292 15.11 6.45 4.97
N GLU A 293 15.56 7.70 4.85
CA GLU A 293 16.37 8.34 5.88
C GLU A 293 15.61 8.38 7.21
N THR A 294 16.31 7.98 8.26
CA THR A 294 15.81 8.01 9.64
C THR A 294 16.50 9.13 10.37
N LEU A 295 15.79 10.24 10.59
CA LEU A 295 16.36 11.39 11.27
C LEU A 295 16.59 11.09 12.76
N ALA A 296 17.77 11.45 13.26
CA ALA A 296 18.07 11.42 14.68
C ALA A 296 17.28 12.53 15.41
N LEU A 297 16.86 12.26 16.66
CA LEU A 297 16.23 13.25 17.53
C LEU A 297 17.18 14.39 17.87
N ASN A 298 18.46 14.09 18.12
CA ASN A 298 19.48 15.06 18.51
C ASN A 298 19.10 15.94 19.73
N ASP A 299 18.21 15.48 20.61
CA ASP A 299 17.79 16.21 21.81
C ASP A 299 18.84 16.07 22.93
N ASP A 300 19.03 17.13 23.71
CA ASP A 300 20.01 17.23 24.79
C ASP A 300 19.61 16.41 26.04
N THR A 301 18.33 16.10 26.20
CA THR A 301 17.77 15.42 27.38
C THR A 301 17.27 14.00 27.11
N LEU A 302 16.61 13.77 25.99
CA LEU A 302 15.97 12.50 25.64
C LEU A 302 16.96 11.54 24.98
N LEU A 303 16.73 10.25 25.18
CA LEU A 303 17.41 9.18 24.45
C LEU A 303 16.70 8.93 23.12
N GLU A 304 17.45 8.54 22.09
CA GLU A 304 16.90 8.15 20.77
C GLU A 304 16.00 6.93 20.88
N THR A 305 16.47 5.94 21.62
CA THR A 305 15.78 4.68 21.92
C THR A 305 15.79 4.47 23.43
N ILE A 306 14.76 3.79 23.93
CA ILE A 306 14.71 3.43 25.35
C ILE A 306 15.88 2.50 25.66
N ASP A 307 16.66 2.86 26.67
CA ASP A 307 17.75 2.03 27.17
C ASP A 307 17.18 1.10 28.24
N TYR A 308 17.03 -0.18 27.89
CA TYR A 308 16.41 -1.19 28.75
C TYR A 308 17.47 -1.92 29.57
N THR A 309 17.24 -2.08 30.86
CA THR A 309 18.20 -2.72 31.79
C THR A 309 17.90 -4.20 32.05
N ASP A 310 16.64 -4.63 31.93
CA ASP A 310 16.19 -6.00 32.23
C ASP A 310 15.68 -6.78 31.00
N LEU A 311 15.82 -6.20 29.80
CA LEU A 311 15.33 -6.80 28.57
C LEU A 311 16.37 -7.72 27.93
N LYS A 312 16.08 -9.04 27.91
CA LYS A 312 16.99 -10.04 27.34
C LYS A 312 17.09 -9.95 25.81
N SER A 313 15.95 -9.87 25.13
CA SER A 313 15.85 -9.78 23.67
C SER A 313 14.44 -9.37 23.26
N LYS A 314 14.32 -8.67 22.13
CA LYS A 314 13.04 -8.32 21.47
C LYS A 314 12.61 -9.34 20.41
N GLY A 315 13.36 -10.43 20.28
CA GLY A 315 13.24 -11.42 19.20
C GLY A 315 14.24 -11.18 18.05
N GLY A 316 14.22 -12.06 17.05
CA GLY A 316 15.09 -11.99 15.86
C GLY A 316 14.60 -11.01 14.78
N ASN A 317 15.22 -11.03 13.61
CA ASN A 317 14.72 -10.25 12.47
C ASN A 317 13.33 -10.76 12.06
N LEU A 318 12.38 -9.85 11.80
CA LEU A 318 11.00 -10.19 11.45
C LEU A 318 10.82 -10.27 9.94
N ALA A 319 10.01 -11.20 9.48
CA ALA A 319 9.58 -11.22 8.08
C ALA A 319 8.86 -9.92 7.71
N VAL A 320 9.02 -9.45 6.46
CA VAL A 320 8.37 -8.20 6.01
C VAL A 320 6.85 -8.26 6.17
N ILE A 321 6.24 -9.40 5.86
CA ILE A 321 4.80 -9.61 6.04
C ILE A 321 4.39 -9.50 7.51
N ASP A 322 5.19 -10.00 8.45
CA ASP A 322 4.92 -9.89 9.88
C ASP A 322 5.07 -8.45 10.39
N GLN A 323 6.00 -7.68 9.81
CA GLN A 323 6.07 -6.24 10.05
C GLN A 323 4.80 -5.53 9.58
N CYS A 324 4.22 -5.92 8.44
CA CYS A 324 2.93 -5.41 7.98
C CYS A 324 1.79 -5.77 8.94
N ILE A 325 1.77 -7.00 9.48
CA ILE A 325 0.78 -7.42 10.50
C ILE A 325 0.91 -6.57 11.76
N LEU A 326 2.13 -6.33 12.26
CA LEU A 326 2.34 -5.47 13.43
C LEU A 326 1.92 -4.01 13.19
N LEU A 327 2.15 -3.47 11.98
CA LEU A 327 1.65 -2.14 11.61
C LEU A 327 0.11 -2.11 11.60
N ALA A 328 -0.54 -3.13 11.02
CA ALA A 328 -1.99 -3.25 11.00
C ALA A 328 -2.59 -3.37 12.40
N MET A 329 -1.97 -4.15 13.29
CA MET A 329 -2.34 -4.24 14.71
C MET A 329 -2.17 -2.90 15.43
N CYS A 330 -1.09 -2.16 15.13
CA CYS A 330 -0.88 -0.81 15.66
C CYS A 330 -1.98 0.18 15.21
N ILE A 331 -2.39 0.10 13.93
CA ILE A 331 -3.53 0.87 13.40
C ILE A 331 -4.83 0.46 14.10
N ASN A 332 -5.03 -0.82 14.41
CA ASN A 332 -6.20 -1.27 15.16
C ASN A 332 -6.25 -0.67 16.58
N VAL A 333 -5.11 -0.62 17.28
CA VAL A 333 -5.00 0.06 18.58
C VAL A 333 -5.39 1.53 18.45
N LYS A 334 -4.90 2.21 17.40
CA LYS A 334 -5.26 3.60 17.10
C LYS A 334 -6.79 3.76 16.92
N ASN A 335 -7.38 2.97 16.03
CA ASN A 335 -8.77 3.16 15.59
C ASN A 335 -9.79 2.65 16.61
N SER A 336 -9.39 1.78 17.53
CA SER A 336 -10.27 1.19 18.56
C SER A 336 -10.25 1.94 19.89
N ASN A 337 -9.33 2.90 20.08
CA ASN A 337 -9.16 3.61 21.35
C ASN A 337 -9.27 5.14 21.18
N PRO A 338 -9.64 5.87 22.23
CA PRO A 338 -9.62 7.33 22.21
C PRO A 338 -8.22 7.89 21.93
N SER A 339 -8.14 9.04 21.25
CA SER A 339 -6.86 9.71 20.99
C SER A 339 -6.29 10.37 22.27
N ASP A 340 -5.62 9.58 23.10
CA ASP A 340 -4.97 10.04 24.32
C ASP A 340 -3.48 9.62 24.43
N GLY A 341 -2.87 9.98 25.55
CA GLY A 341 -1.48 9.64 25.84
C GLY A 341 -1.26 8.13 26.06
N LEU A 342 -2.25 7.39 26.56
CA LEU A 342 -2.13 5.96 26.81
C LEU A 342 -2.08 5.19 25.50
N THR A 343 -2.99 5.48 24.56
CA THR A 343 -2.96 4.90 23.21
C THR A 343 -1.65 5.21 22.51
N THR A 344 -1.15 6.44 22.64
CA THR A 344 0.16 6.83 22.09
C THR A 344 1.30 5.98 22.66
N GLU A 345 1.32 5.73 23.97
CA GLU A 345 2.37 4.89 24.58
C GLU A 345 2.18 3.39 24.27
N GLN A 346 0.95 2.91 24.04
CA GLN A 346 0.69 1.54 23.59
C GLN A 346 1.13 1.27 22.15
N MET A 347 1.03 2.27 21.26
CA MET A 347 1.41 2.15 19.85
C MET A 347 2.93 2.19 19.63
N LYS A 348 3.67 2.96 20.44
CA LYS A 348 5.12 3.14 20.30
C LYS A 348 5.93 1.84 20.21
N PRO A 349 5.69 0.82 21.06
CA PRO A 349 6.40 -0.45 20.98
C PRO A 349 6.33 -1.14 19.62
N PHE A 350 5.19 -1.09 18.93
CA PHE A 350 5.04 -1.66 17.58
C PHE A 350 5.97 -0.96 16.59
N VAL A 351 5.91 0.38 16.55
CA VAL A 351 6.68 1.19 15.62
C VAL A 351 8.18 1.05 15.88
N SER A 352 8.60 1.14 17.14
CA SER A 352 10.01 0.96 17.51
C SER A 352 10.54 -0.42 17.12
N ARG A 353 9.75 -1.48 17.30
CA ARG A 353 10.17 -2.85 16.97
C ARG A 353 10.46 -3.04 15.47
N ILE A 354 9.72 -2.36 14.61
CA ILE A 354 9.90 -2.41 13.15
C ILE A 354 11.11 -1.57 12.72
N LEU A 355 11.24 -0.37 13.29
CA LEU A 355 12.34 0.55 12.97
C LEU A 355 13.73 0.03 13.38
N GLU A 356 13.80 -0.96 14.26
CA GLU A 356 15.06 -1.64 14.63
C GLU A 356 15.65 -2.48 13.49
N ASN A 357 14.80 -3.15 12.70
CA ASN A 357 15.23 -4.01 11.59
C ASN A 357 14.24 -3.93 10.41
N PRO A 358 14.14 -2.77 9.73
CA PRO A 358 13.29 -2.62 8.56
C PRO A 358 13.84 -3.42 7.37
N ASN A 359 12.99 -4.26 6.79
CA ASN A 359 13.39 -5.15 5.69
C ASN A 359 12.83 -4.74 4.32
N ASN A 360 11.98 -3.69 4.26
CA ASN A 360 11.40 -3.16 3.04
C ASN A 360 11.22 -1.64 3.12
N TRP A 361 11.41 -0.97 1.97
CA TRP A 361 11.37 0.50 1.88
C TRP A 361 10.02 1.11 2.28
N MET A 362 8.90 0.57 1.79
CA MET A 362 7.56 1.10 2.13
C MET A 362 7.15 0.75 3.56
N VAL A 363 7.54 -0.43 4.06
CA VAL A 363 7.28 -0.80 5.46
C VAL A 363 8.00 0.15 6.40
N HIS A 364 9.26 0.50 6.09
CA HIS A 364 10.00 1.51 6.85
C HIS A 364 9.35 2.89 6.76
N THR A 365 8.96 3.32 5.57
CA THR A 365 8.24 4.58 5.32
C THR A 365 6.98 4.67 6.18
N MET A 366 6.16 3.61 6.21
CA MET A 366 4.95 3.56 7.03
C MET A 366 5.27 3.61 8.53
N ALA A 367 6.30 2.90 9.00
CA ALA A 367 6.73 2.96 10.39
C ALA A 367 7.24 4.36 10.79
N LEU A 368 8.02 5.02 9.93
CA LEU A 368 8.49 6.40 10.13
C LEU A 368 7.34 7.40 10.14
N LEU A 369 6.34 7.23 9.28
CA LEU A 369 5.11 8.03 9.28
C LEU A 369 4.37 7.88 10.61
N MET A 370 4.15 6.64 11.08
CA MET A 370 3.50 6.38 12.36
C MET A 370 4.30 6.98 13.53
N ARG A 371 5.64 6.85 13.54
CA ARG A 371 6.50 7.47 14.54
C ARG A 371 6.32 8.99 14.57
N SER A 372 6.38 9.62 13.41
CA SER A 372 6.24 11.07 13.28
C SER A 372 4.90 11.55 13.83
N ARG A 373 3.81 10.84 13.53
CA ARG A 373 2.47 11.13 14.08
C ARG A 373 2.42 10.99 15.61
N LEU A 374 3.04 9.95 16.18
CA LEU A 374 3.10 9.73 17.64
C LEU A 374 3.96 10.79 18.37
N GLU A 375 4.92 11.39 17.67
CA GLU A 375 5.86 12.38 18.20
C GLU A 375 5.40 13.83 18.05
N ALA A 376 4.49 14.10 17.11
CA ALA A 376 4.01 15.44 16.78
C ALA A 376 3.39 16.21 17.96
N SER A 377 2.88 15.48 18.97
CA SER A 377 2.23 16.09 20.14
C SER A 377 3.18 16.53 21.26
N LYS A 378 4.44 16.04 21.28
CA LYS A 378 5.40 16.33 22.36
C LYS A 378 6.41 17.37 21.89
N SER A 379 6.58 18.45 22.65
CA SER A 379 7.41 19.60 22.26
C SER A 379 8.83 19.23 21.83
N ARG A 380 9.51 18.36 22.58
CA ARG A 380 10.90 17.95 22.30
C ARG A 380 11.06 17.00 21.10
N THR A 381 10.00 16.34 20.66
CA THR A 381 10.03 15.44 19.49
C THR A 381 9.28 16.01 18.29
N ALA A 382 8.57 17.12 18.47
CA ALA A 382 7.77 17.75 17.42
C ALA A 382 8.64 18.19 16.25
N GLU A 383 9.81 18.77 16.48
CA GLU A 383 10.71 19.20 15.41
C GLU A 383 11.16 18.02 14.53
N ARG A 384 11.68 16.95 15.14
CA ARG A 384 12.01 15.72 14.42
C ARG A 384 10.81 15.21 13.63
N SER A 385 9.61 15.21 14.21
CA SER A 385 8.43 14.72 13.52
C SER A 385 8.14 15.49 12.23
N VAL A 386 8.32 16.82 12.22
CA VAL A 386 8.11 17.65 11.03
C VAL A 386 9.14 17.34 9.97
N LEU A 387 10.41 17.35 10.36
CA LEU A 387 11.54 17.13 9.45
C LEU A 387 11.47 15.72 8.85
N GLN A 388 11.07 14.72 9.64
CA GLN A 388 10.92 13.37 9.17
C GLN A 388 9.79 13.25 8.15
N LEU A 389 8.64 13.89 8.38
CA LEU A 389 7.54 13.92 7.40
C LEU A 389 7.97 14.59 6.08
N GLN A 390 8.71 15.69 6.15
CA GLN A 390 9.27 16.34 4.96
C GLN A 390 10.21 15.41 4.20
N ALA A 391 11.14 14.76 4.90
CA ALA A 391 12.07 13.80 4.30
C ALA A 391 11.34 12.65 3.61
N LEU A 392 10.25 12.14 4.19
CA LEU A 392 9.44 11.08 3.56
C LEU A 392 8.81 11.55 2.24
N VAL A 393 8.24 12.76 2.20
CA VAL A 393 7.66 13.33 0.97
C VAL A 393 8.72 13.51 -0.12
N ASP A 394 9.90 14.02 0.25
CA ASP A 394 10.99 14.26 -0.69
C ASP A 394 11.54 12.94 -1.27
N GLN A 395 11.66 11.90 -0.43
CA GLN A 395 12.16 10.58 -0.82
C GLN A 395 11.21 9.80 -1.72
N MET A 396 9.89 10.05 -1.64
CA MET A 396 8.96 9.48 -2.61
C MET A 396 9.27 9.93 -4.04
N ALA A 397 9.77 11.17 -4.21
CA ALA A 397 10.19 11.66 -5.52
C ALA A 397 11.60 11.19 -5.93
N ALA A 398 12.43 10.73 -4.99
CA ALA A 398 13.80 10.33 -5.25
C ALA A 398 13.89 9.01 -6.05
N GLU A 399 14.66 9.04 -7.15
CA GLU A 399 14.82 7.91 -8.09
C GLU A 399 15.88 6.88 -7.67
N HIS A 400 16.76 7.23 -6.74
CA HIS A 400 17.98 6.45 -6.44
C HIS A 400 17.91 5.62 -5.16
N ASP A 401 16.86 5.76 -4.34
CA ASP A 401 16.81 5.12 -3.02
C ASP A 401 16.36 3.66 -3.07
N SER A 402 15.45 3.27 -3.97
CA SER A 402 15.05 1.87 -4.10
C SER A 402 14.42 1.58 -5.45
N THR A 403 14.39 0.31 -5.84
CA THR A 403 13.68 -0.07 -7.07
C THR A 403 12.17 0.12 -6.90
N PRO A 404 11.43 0.45 -7.96
CA PRO A 404 9.96 0.54 -7.91
C PRO A 404 9.31 -0.80 -7.52
N SER A 405 9.86 -1.93 -7.94
CA SER A 405 9.39 -3.26 -7.54
C SER A 405 9.43 -3.46 -6.02
N GLU A 406 10.53 -3.05 -5.38
CA GLU A 406 10.66 -3.12 -3.92
C GLU A 406 9.63 -2.23 -3.21
N ARG A 407 9.36 -1.03 -3.77
CA ARG A 407 8.34 -0.14 -3.20
C ARG A 407 6.94 -0.69 -3.39
N LEU A 408 6.65 -1.39 -4.48
CA LEU A 408 5.30 -1.89 -4.75
C LEU A 408 4.95 -3.13 -3.92
N ASN A 409 5.86 -4.08 -3.72
CA ASN A 409 5.61 -5.44 -3.19
C ASN A 409 4.57 -5.56 -2.06
N TYR A 410 4.56 -4.64 -1.08
CA TYR A 410 3.63 -4.67 0.07
C TYR A 410 2.62 -3.52 0.10
N ILE A 411 2.47 -2.75 -0.98
CA ILE A 411 1.67 -1.53 -1.00
C ILE A 411 0.20 -1.76 -0.62
N TYR A 412 -0.38 -2.87 -1.05
CA TYR A 412 -1.77 -3.21 -0.73
C TYR A 412 -1.93 -3.75 0.70
N SER A 413 -0.87 -4.32 1.27
CA SER A 413 -0.83 -4.84 2.64
C SER A 413 -0.49 -3.76 3.68
N LEU A 414 -0.29 -2.50 3.24
CA LEU A 414 0.03 -1.36 4.08
C LEU A 414 -1.09 -0.30 4.01
N GLY A 415 -1.49 0.23 5.16
CA GLY A 415 -2.40 1.37 5.28
C GLY A 415 -1.73 2.73 4.97
N ILE A 416 -0.78 2.77 4.02
CA ILE A 416 -0.02 3.99 3.75
C ILE A 416 -0.86 5.01 2.96
N PRO A 417 -0.92 6.29 3.36
CA PRO A 417 -1.55 7.35 2.57
C PRO A 417 -0.90 7.54 1.18
N SER A 418 -1.68 8.13 0.27
CA SER A 418 -1.22 8.60 -1.03
C SER A 418 -0.22 9.76 -0.89
N LYS A 419 0.50 10.06 -1.97
CA LYS A 419 1.50 11.13 -2.00
C LYS A 419 0.90 12.50 -1.63
N TRP A 420 -0.25 12.86 -2.17
CA TRP A 420 -0.87 14.15 -1.87
C TRP A 420 -1.40 14.21 -0.42
N GLU A 421 -1.89 13.10 0.13
CA GLU A 421 -2.25 13.03 1.55
C GLU A 421 -1.03 13.25 2.46
N LEU A 422 0.14 12.73 2.07
CA LEU A 422 1.41 12.97 2.77
C LEU A 422 1.88 14.43 2.64
N GLU A 423 1.81 15.02 1.45
CA GLU A 423 2.13 16.44 1.22
C GLU A 423 1.23 17.36 2.08
N VAL A 424 -0.06 17.05 2.17
CA VAL A 424 -1.00 17.75 3.06
C VAL A 424 -0.60 17.61 4.53
N CYS A 425 -0.19 16.42 4.96
CA CYS A 425 0.29 16.21 6.33
C CYS A 425 1.47 17.14 6.66
N VAL A 426 2.44 17.27 5.76
CA VAL A 426 3.59 18.17 5.94
C VAL A 426 3.14 19.63 6.05
N ASN A 427 2.30 20.10 5.12
CA ASN A 427 1.82 21.49 5.11
C ASN A 427 1.09 21.85 6.41
N LEU A 428 0.35 20.91 6.99
CA LEU A 428 -0.40 21.14 8.23
C LEU A 428 0.47 21.18 9.49
N VAL A 429 1.62 20.54 9.46
CA VAL A 429 2.57 20.56 10.59
C VAL A 429 3.23 21.95 10.71
N SER A 430 3.22 22.75 9.63
CA SER A 430 3.72 24.13 9.59
C SER A 430 2.78 25.17 10.25
N VAL A 431 1.54 24.80 10.57
CA VAL A 431 0.51 25.66 11.19
C VAL A 431 0.69 25.73 12.73
N PRO A 432 0.39 26.84 13.44
CA PRO A 432 0.58 26.95 14.89
C PRO A 432 -0.06 25.84 15.73
N ALA A 433 0.56 25.51 16.87
CA ALA A 433 0.37 24.32 17.70
C ALA A 433 -1.08 23.92 18.06
N PHE A 434 -2.02 24.86 18.10
CA PHE A 434 -3.41 24.60 18.50
C PHE A 434 -4.24 23.86 17.44
N GLN A 435 -3.91 24.00 16.14
CA GLN A 435 -4.59 23.27 15.05
C GLN A 435 -3.94 21.91 14.72
N LYS A 436 -2.71 21.66 15.20
CA LYS A 436 -1.92 20.44 14.89
C LYS A 436 -2.56 19.14 15.38
N LYS A 437 -3.22 19.14 16.54
CA LYS A 437 -3.65 17.91 17.23
C LYS A 437 -4.88 17.23 16.60
N ILE A 438 -5.78 18.02 16.02
CA ILE A 438 -7.02 17.51 15.43
C ILE A 438 -6.76 17.03 14.00
N ILE A 439 -5.98 17.77 13.21
CA ILE A 439 -5.91 17.55 11.76
C ILE A 439 -4.94 16.38 11.41
N LEU A 440 -3.76 16.29 12.04
CA LEU A 440 -2.79 15.21 11.79
C LEU A 440 -3.29 13.80 12.13
N TRP A 441 -4.27 13.70 13.03
CA TRP A 441 -4.80 12.41 13.49
C TRP A 441 -6.02 11.95 12.68
N HIS A 442 -6.82 12.91 12.18
CA HIS A 442 -8.01 12.64 11.37
C HIS A 442 -7.71 12.37 9.89
N LEU A 443 -6.55 12.78 9.37
CA LEU A 443 -6.08 12.50 8.00
C LEU A 443 -5.65 11.05 7.76
N ASP A 444 -6.32 10.08 8.40
CA ASP A 444 -6.02 8.66 8.26
C ASP A 444 -7.30 7.87 8.05
N GLU A 445 -7.27 7.07 6.98
CA GLU A 445 -8.10 5.90 6.60
C GLU A 445 -9.63 6.01 6.61
N THR A 446 -10.24 6.94 7.34
CA THR A 446 -11.70 7.03 7.53
C THR A 446 -12.28 8.35 7.04
N THR A 447 -11.45 9.39 6.96
CA THR A 447 -11.79 10.60 6.22
C THR A 447 -10.96 10.59 4.96
N GLY A 448 -11.58 10.25 3.83
CA GLY A 448 -11.04 10.64 2.54
C GLY A 448 -10.91 12.16 2.45
N TRP A 449 -10.75 12.66 1.24
CA TRP A 449 -10.56 14.08 0.93
C TRP A 449 -11.64 15.02 1.52
N ALA A 450 -12.77 14.51 2.04
CA ALA A 450 -13.75 15.25 2.83
C ALA A 450 -13.17 16.05 4.03
N ALA A 451 -12.03 15.64 4.60
CA ALA A 451 -11.32 16.41 5.63
C ALA A 451 -10.31 17.42 5.05
N VAL A 452 -9.69 17.11 3.91
CA VAL A 452 -8.67 17.94 3.25
C VAL A 452 -9.32 19.12 2.48
N SER A 453 -10.47 18.90 1.83
CA SER A 453 -11.27 19.91 1.11
C SER A 453 -11.79 21.05 1.96
N LYS A 454 -11.85 20.83 3.27
CA LYS A 454 -12.31 21.82 4.23
C LYS A 454 -11.17 22.64 4.81
N LEU A 455 -9.93 22.36 4.41
CA LEU A 455 -8.77 23.17 4.80
C LEU A 455 -8.68 24.39 3.88
N PRO A 456 -8.58 25.60 4.42
CA PRO A 456 -8.34 26.79 3.61
C PRO A 456 -6.97 26.68 2.91
N ASN A 457 -6.93 27.08 1.64
CA ASN A 457 -5.72 27.16 0.81
C ASN A 457 -4.60 27.96 1.46
#